data_AF-A0A9P4TXZ7-F1
#
_entry.id   AF-A0A9P4TXZ7-F1
#
_cell.length_a   1.000
_cell.length_b   1.000
_cell.length_c   1.000
_cell.angle_alpha   90.00
_cell.angle_beta   90.00
_cell.angle_gamma   90.00
#
_symmetry.space_group_name_H-M   'P 1'
#
loop_
_entity.id
_entity.type
_entity.pdbx_description
1 polymer ?
#
loop_
_entity_poly.entity_id
_entity_poly.type
_entity_poly.pdbx_seq_one_letter_code
_entity_poly.pdbx_strand_id
1 'polypeptide(L)'
;STVSRRKRGLVIPRAQYIENKCLLTNIQQLLLVDYINDWAHKGLPPTPAIVRNFALDIYSKTPGINWVSRFAFKYRDRLSLEFLQVIDLSRQKADNLYKYKLYFD
;
A
#
# COMPACT_ATOMS: atom_id res chain seq x y z
N SER A 1 10.98 -19.20 -28.14
CA SER A 1 11.10 -17.88 -27.50
C SER A 1 9.85 -17.54 -26.69
N THR A 2 9.97 -16.72 -25.64
CA THR A 2 8.87 -16.25 -24.78
C THR A 2 7.78 -15.51 -25.58
N VAL A 3 8.19 -14.79 -26.63
CA VAL A 3 7.30 -14.05 -27.54
C VAL A 3 6.36 -15.00 -28.31
N SER A 4 6.87 -16.11 -28.86
CA SER A 4 6.05 -17.12 -29.57
C SER A 4 5.00 -17.77 -28.67
N ARG A 5 5.31 -17.98 -27.39
CA ARG A 5 4.36 -18.53 -26.41
C ARG A 5 3.25 -17.53 -26.08
N ARG A 6 3.58 -16.24 -25.91
CA ARG A 6 2.59 -15.18 -25.69
C ARG A 6 1.65 -15.01 -26.89
N LYS A 7 2.18 -15.02 -28.13
CA LYS A 7 1.34 -14.92 -29.34
C LYS A 7 0.34 -16.07 -29.47
N ARG A 8 0.70 -17.27 -28.98
CA ARG A 8 -0.16 -18.46 -28.95
C ARG A 8 -1.08 -18.53 -27.73
N GLY A 9 -1.13 -17.50 -26.87
CA GLY A 9 -1.95 -17.50 -25.66
C GLY A 9 -1.47 -18.44 -24.54
N LEU A 10 -0.29 -19.06 -24.67
CA LEU A 10 0.28 -19.99 -23.70
C LEU A 10 0.91 -19.29 -22.47
N VAL A 11 0.73 -17.97 -22.36
CA VAL A 11 1.26 -17.13 -21.28
C VAL A 11 0.15 -16.24 -20.77
N ILE A 12 -0.03 -16.21 -19.46
CA ILE A 12 -1.02 -15.38 -18.79
C ILE A 12 -0.72 -13.89 -19.08
N PRO A 13 -1.73 -13.08 -19.42
CA PRO A 13 -1.59 -11.64 -19.50
C PRO A 13 -0.94 -11.06 -18.23
N ARG A 14 -0.09 -10.03 -18.41
CA ARG A 14 0.64 -9.42 -17.29
C ARG A 14 -0.30 -8.88 -16.21
N ALA A 15 -1.46 -8.34 -16.59
CA ALA A 15 -2.45 -7.82 -15.65
C ALA A 15 -3.00 -8.93 -14.74
N GLN A 16 -3.43 -10.06 -15.30
CA GLN A 16 -3.88 -11.23 -14.54
C GLN A 16 -2.77 -11.81 -13.65
N TYR A 17 -1.53 -11.86 -14.15
CA TYR A 17 -0.40 -12.28 -13.32
C TYR A 17 -0.21 -11.37 -12.10
N ILE A 18 -0.31 -10.06 -12.29
CA ILE A 18 -0.19 -9.09 -11.19
C ILE A 18 -1.35 -9.25 -10.20
N GLU A 19 -2.58 -9.36 -10.70
CA GLU A 19 -3.77 -9.56 -9.86
C GLU A 19 -3.65 -10.83 -9.00
N ASN A 20 -3.22 -11.95 -9.58
CA ASN A 20 -2.99 -13.21 -8.87
C ASN A 20 -1.85 -13.14 -7.83
N LYS A 21 -0.92 -12.19 -7.98
CA LYS A 21 0.19 -11.96 -7.06
C LYS A 21 -0.08 -10.87 -6.03
N CYS A 22 -1.12 -10.06 -6.22
CA CYS A 22 -1.52 -9.04 -5.27
C CYS A 22 -2.09 -9.68 -4.00
N LEU A 23 -1.84 -9.03 -2.86
CA LEU A 23 -2.37 -9.47 -1.57
C LEU A 23 -3.90 -9.40 -1.53
N LEU A 24 -4.46 -8.33 -2.08
CA LEU A 24 -5.89 -8.04 -2.11
C LEU A 24 -6.34 -8.00 -3.57
N THR A 25 -7.60 -8.37 -3.83
CA THR A 25 -8.22 -8.15 -5.14
C THR A 25 -8.36 -6.65 -5.41
N ASN A 26 -8.56 -6.24 -6.66
CA ASN A 26 -8.76 -4.82 -6.97
C ASN A 26 -9.97 -4.24 -6.23
N ILE A 27 -11.06 -5.02 -6.14
CA ILE A 27 -12.28 -4.63 -5.41
C ILE A 27 -11.98 -4.42 -3.92
N GLN A 28 -11.28 -5.35 -3.27
CA GLN A 28 -10.89 -5.21 -1.86
C GLN A 28 -9.99 -4.00 -1.62
N GLN A 29 -9.07 -3.71 -2.54
CA GLN A 29 -8.21 -2.53 -2.45
C GLN A 29 -9.01 -1.24 -2.52
N LEU A 30 -10.00 -1.16 -3.42
CA LEU A 30 -10.88 0.01 -3.54
C LEU A 30 -11.73 0.22 -2.29
N LEU A 31 -12.36 -0.84 -1.79
CA LEU A 31 -13.12 -0.77 -0.54
C LEU A 31 -12.26 -0.32 0.65
N LEU A 32 -11.00 -0.77 0.70
CA LEU A 32 -10.06 -0.31 1.72
C LEU A 32 -9.71 1.18 1.57
N VAL A 33 -9.58 1.69 0.34
CA VAL A 33 -9.38 3.13 0.10
C VAL A 33 -10.58 3.93 0.62
N ASP A 34 -11.80 3.51 0.27
CA ASP A 34 -13.02 4.19 0.71
C ASP A 34 -13.12 4.20 2.25
N TYR A 35 -12.84 3.06 2.88
CA TYR A 35 -12.82 2.94 4.33
C TYR A 35 -11.78 3.83 5.02
N ILE A 36 -10.58 3.95 4.45
CA ILE A 36 -9.53 4.86 4.94
C ILE A 36 -9.99 6.31 4.84
N ASN A 37 -10.62 6.69 3.73
CA ASN A 37 -11.13 8.04 3.52
C ASN A 37 -12.25 8.37 4.49
N ASP A 38 -13.19 7.46 4.73
CA ASP A 38 -14.27 7.65 5.70
C ASP A 38 -13.72 7.93 7.11
N TRP A 39 -12.68 7.20 7.52
CA TRP A 39 -12.00 7.44 8.79
C TRP A 39 -11.28 8.79 8.84
N ALA A 40 -10.58 9.14 7.77
CA ALA A 40 -9.89 10.42 7.65
C ALA A 40 -10.87 11.60 7.72
N HIS A 41 -12.00 11.52 7.02
CA HIS A 41 -13.06 12.54 7.06
C HIS A 41 -13.73 12.67 8.43
N LYS A 42 -13.75 11.61 9.23
CA LYS A 42 -14.18 11.65 10.64
C LYS A 42 -13.13 12.26 11.58
N GLY A 43 -12.01 12.76 11.06
CA GLY A 43 -10.93 13.37 11.83
C GLY A 43 -9.98 12.34 12.46
N LEU A 44 -10.05 11.07 12.06
CA LEU A 44 -9.23 9.99 12.58
C LEU A 44 -8.50 9.27 11.44
N PRO A 45 -7.57 9.94 10.73
CA PRO A 45 -6.83 9.31 9.66
C PRO A 45 -6.03 8.11 10.23
N PRO A 46 -6.22 6.90 9.68
CA PRO A 46 -5.58 5.71 10.21
C PRO A 46 -4.07 5.79 10.00
N THR A 47 -3.30 5.25 10.95
CA THR A 47 -1.84 5.17 10.78
C THR A 47 -1.45 4.06 9.80
N PRO A 48 -0.23 4.07 9.24
CA PRO A 48 0.21 2.99 8.35
C PRO A 48 0.15 1.60 9.01
N ALA A 49 0.39 1.52 10.33
CA ALA A 49 0.26 0.28 11.08
C ALA A 49 -1.20 -0.23 11.13
N ILE A 50 -2.16 0.68 11.35
CA ILE A 50 -3.59 0.35 11.35
C ILE A 50 -4.04 -0.15 9.96
N VAL A 51 -3.63 0.52 8.88
CA VAL A 51 -3.95 0.08 7.51
C VAL A 51 -3.37 -1.30 7.20
N ARG A 52 -2.17 -1.59 7.74
CA ARG A 52 -1.57 -2.93 7.62
C ARG A 52 -2.38 -3.99 8.36
N ASN A 53 -2.94 -3.65 9.53
CA ASN A 53 -3.83 -4.53 10.28
C ASN A 53 -5.13 -4.79 9.52
N PHE A 54 -5.74 -3.77 8.91
CA PHE A 54 -6.92 -3.99 8.06
C PHE A 54 -6.63 -4.95 6.90
N ALA A 55 -5.48 -4.82 6.23
CA ALA A 55 -5.09 -5.74 5.17
C ALA A 55 -4.78 -7.16 5.69
N LEU A 56 -4.24 -7.27 6.92
CA LEU A 56 -4.07 -8.56 7.60
C LEU A 56 -5.43 -9.20 7.89
N ASP A 57 -6.40 -8.45 8.40
CA ASP A 57 -7.73 -8.96 8.76
C ASP A 57 -8.48 -9.47 7.51
N ILE A 58 -8.39 -8.73 6.39
CA ILE A 58 -9.06 -9.11 5.14
C ILE A 58 -8.45 -10.38 4.53
N TYR A 59 -7.14 -10.56 4.61
CA TYR A 59 -6.41 -11.60 3.87
C TYR A 59 -5.76 -12.68 4.74
N SER A 60 -5.90 -12.61 6.06
CA SER A 60 -5.33 -13.52 7.06
C SER A 60 -3.82 -13.77 6.92
N LYS A 61 -3.10 -12.85 6.27
CA LYS A 61 -1.65 -12.92 6.08
C LYS A 61 -1.03 -11.53 6.21
N THR A 62 0.05 -11.47 6.97
CA THR A 62 0.74 -10.22 7.27
C THR A 62 1.28 -9.58 5.99
N PRO A 63 0.83 -8.37 5.63
CA PRO A 63 1.40 -7.62 4.52
C PRO A 63 2.88 -7.34 4.78
N GLY A 64 3.70 -7.21 3.74
CA GLY A 64 5.11 -6.80 3.89
C GLY A 64 5.26 -5.39 4.47
N ILE A 65 6.44 -5.06 5.02
CA ILE A 65 6.67 -3.78 5.72
C ILE A 65 6.43 -2.56 4.83
N ASN A 66 6.78 -2.67 3.55
CA ASN A 66 6.61 -1.61 2.56
C ASN A 66 5.27 -1.67 1.82
N TRP A 67 4.36 -2.58 2.20
CA TRP A 67 3.11 -2.78 1.48
C TRP A 67 2.22 -1.55 1.54
N VAL A 68 2.07 -0.93 2.72
CA VAL A 68 1.23 0.25 2.92
C VAL A 68 1.76 1.44 2.12
N SER A 69 3.08 1.67 2.12
CA SER A 69 3.70 2.72 1.30
C SER A 69 3.45 2.52 -0.20
N ARG A 70 3.52 1.28 -0.68
CA ARG A 70 3.23 0.95 -2.09
C ARG A 70 1.75 1.08 -2.42
N PHE A 71 0.88 0.65 -1.51
CA PHE A 71 -0.57 0.80 -1.62
C PHE A 71 -0.95 2.29 -1.71
N ALA A 72 -0.43 3.11 -0.80
CA ALA A 72 -0.67 4.55 -0.79
C ALA A 72 -0.12 5.25 -2.04
N PHE A 73 1.04 4.82 -2.55
CA PHE A 73 1.56 5.32 -3.81
C PHE A 73 0.64 4.96 -4.99
N LYS A 74 0.14 3.72 -5.04
CA LYS A 74 -0.76 3.24 -6.10
C LYS A 74 -2.09 4.00 -6.13
N TYR A 75 -2.64 4.34 -4.96
CA TYR A 75 -3.94 5.01 -4.82
C TYR A 75 -3.81 6.46 -4.36
N ARG A 76 -2.66 7.11 -4.62
CA ARG A 76 -2.38 8.49 -4.18
C ARG A 76 -3.48 9.48 -4.61
N ASP A 77 -4.00 9.33 -5.82
CA ASP A 77 -5.02 10.23 -6.37
C ASP A 77 -6.43 9.99 -5.79
N ARG A 78 -6.61 8.93 -4.99
CA ARG A 78 -7.90 8.56 -4.39
C ARG A 78 -7.90 8.62 -2.88
N LEU A 79 -6.73 8.63 -2.25
CA LEU A 79 -6.61 8.72 -0.81
C LEU A 79 -6.70 10.18 -0.35
N SER A 80 -7.34 10.37 0.80
CA SER A 80 -7.44 11.65 1.49
C SER A 80 -6.05 12.25 1.78
N LEU A 81 -5.95 13.58 1.68
CA LEU A 81 -4.71 14.31 1.93
C LEU A 81 -4.26 14.12 3.39
N GLU A 82 -5.22 14.05 4.31
CA GLU A 82 -5.01 13.82 5.74
C GLU A 82 -4.25 12.50 5.97
N PHE A 83 -4.68 11.41 5.33
CA PHE A 83 -3.98 10.12 5.42
C PHE A 83 -2.58 10.18 4.81
N LEU A 84 -2.43 10.83 3.65
CA LEU A 84 -1.13 10.98 3.00
C LEU A 84 -0.14 11.77 3.88
N GLN A 85 -0.61 12.81 4.56
CA GLN A 85 0.17 13.56 5.54
C GLN A 85 0.62 12.67 6.71
N VAL A 86 -0.24 11.78 7.22
CA VAL A 86 0.17 10.83 8.27
C VAL A 86 1.31 9.91 7.80
N ILE A 87 1.26 9.45 6.55
CA ILE A 87 2.34 8.65 5.96
C ILE A 87 3.63 9.47 5.86
N ASP A 88 3.56 10.70 5.35
CA ASP A 88 4.75 11.54 5.15
C ASP A 88 5.35 12.00 6.48
N LEU A 89 4.54 12.29 7.50
CA LEU A 89 4.99 12.53 8.86
C LEU A 89 5.74 11.32 9.43
N SER A 90 5.26 10.11 9.17
CA SER A 90 5.98 8.89 9.57
C SER A 90 7.34 8.77 8.89
N ARG A 91 7.48 9.21 7.64
CA ARG A 91 8.76 9.24 6.92
C ARG A 91 9.70 10.29 7.51
N GLN A 92 9.24 11.51 7.71
CA GLN A 92 10.05 12.58 8.31
C GLN A 92 10.58 12.21 9.70
N LYS A 93 9.78 11.50 10.51
CA LYS A 93 10.23 10.98 11.82
C LYS A 93 11.34 9.92 11.70
N ALA A 94 11.33 9.13 10.63
CA ALA A 94 12.36 8.13 10.36
C ALA A 94 13.65 8.80 9.85
N ASP A 95 13.52 9.79 8.97
CA ASP A 95 14.63 10.55 8.38
C ASP A 95 15.17 11.66 9.31
N ASN A 96 15.00 11.50 10.62
CA ASN A 96 15.41 12.51 11.59
C ASN A 96 16.94 12.60 11.66
N LEU A 97 17.49 13.66 11.06
CA LEU A 97 18.93 13.95 11.00
C LEU A 97 19.60 13.93 12.39
N TYR A 98 18.93 14.43 13.43
CA TYR A 98 19.49 14.46 14.78
C TYR A 98 19.71 13.05 15.32
N LYS A 99 18.74 12.15 15.12
CA LYS A 99 18.88 10.73 15.50
C LYS A 99 19.96 10.03 14.70
N TYR A 100 20.07 10.35 13.42
CA TYR A 100 21.13 9.83 12.55
C TYR A 100 22.51 10.24 13.07
N LYS A 101 22.74 11.53 13.34
CA LYS A 101 24.00 12.02 13.91
C LYS A 101 24.35 11.31 15.22
N LEU A 102 23.41 11.22 16.16
CA LEU A 102 23.64 10.56 17.45
C LEU A 102 24.07 9.07 17.34
N TYR A 103 23.70 8.39 16.25
CA TYR A 103 24.04 6.98 16.06
C TYR A 103 25.39 6.77 15.35
N PHE A 104 25.78 7.69 14.47
CA PHE A 104 26.95 7.55 13.60
C PHE A 104 28.14 8.43 14.00
N ASP A 105 27.90 9.50 14.76
CA ASP A 105 28.93 10.36 15.36
C ASP A 105 29.20 9.93 16.82
#